data_AF-A0A372QTF9-F1
#
_entry.id   AF-A0A372QTF9-F1
#
_cell.length_a   1.000
_cell.length_b   1.000
_cell.length_c   1.000
_cell.angle_alpha   90.00
_cell.angle_beta   90.00
_cell.angle_gamma   90.00
#
_symmetry.space_group_name_H-M   'P 1'
#
loop_
_entity.id
_entity.type
_entity.pdbx_description
1 polymer ?
#
loop_
_entity_poly.entity_id
_entity_poly.type
_entity_poly.pdbx_seq_one_letter_code
_entity_poly.pdbx_strand_id
1 'polypeptide(L)'
;QISFGASMGFASGYFVKKISKTAAFLVGAIFVLLQILEHQGYIKIHWNKFEENYQKVLDLDKDGKVTANDFKLILRNIVSFLSKNFQTDASFIIGFGIGLRY
;
A
#
# COMPACT_ATOMS: atom_id res chain seq x y z
N GLN A 1 -15.44 -25.18 8.00
CA GLN A 1 -15.14 -24.39 6.78
C GLN A 1 -14.19 -23.20 7.01
N ILE A 2 -13.67 -23.01 8.24
CA ILE A 2 -12.72 -21.96 8.67
C ILE A 2 -11.40 -21.94 7.86
N SER A 3 -10.97 -23.08 7.30
CA SER A 3 -9.69 -23.22 6.59
C SER A 3 -9.66 -22.58 5.19
N PHE A 4 -10.80 -22.55 4.48
CA PHE A 4 -10.84 -22.00 3.11
C PHE A 4 -10.73 -20.47 3.11
N GLY A 5 -11.46 -19.80 4.02
CA GLY A 5 -11.33 -18.35 4.21
C GLY A 5 -9.91 -17.93 4.62
N ALA A 6 -9.27 -18.68 5.53
CA ALA A 6 -7.91 -18.38 5.98
C ALA A 6 -6.84 -18.54 4.88
N SER A 7 -6.94 -19.57 4.04
CA SER A 7 -5.99 -19.79 2.93
C SER A 7 -6.12 -18.74 1.84
N MET A 8 -7.36 -18.38 1.46
CA MET A 8 -7.61 -17.27 0.52
C MET A 8 -7.17 -15.92 1.08
N GLY A 9 -7.39 -15.69 2.38
CA GLY A 9 -6.87 -14.53 3.10
C GLY A 9 -5.35 -14.47 3.03
N PHE A 10 -4.67 -15.57 3.38
CA PHE A 10 -3.21 -15.66 3.35
C PHE A 10 -2.64 -15.41 1.95
N ALA A 11 -3.18 -16.07 0.92
CA ALA A 11 -2.74 -15.88 -0.46
C ALA A 11 -2.89 -14.42 -0.91
N SER A 12 -4.02 -13.79 -0.58
CA SER A 12 -4.28 -12.39 -0.90
C SER A 12 -3.31 -11.46 -0.15
N GLY A 13 -3.05 -11.70 1.14
CA GLY A 13 -2.10 -10.92 1.93
C GLY A 13 -0.67 -11.03 1.40
N TYR A 14 -0.25 -12.25 1.04
CA TYR A 14 1.08 -12.51 0.47
C TYR A 14 1.27 -11.81 -0.88
N PHE A 15 0.24 -11.81 -1.73
CA PHE A 15 0.27 -11.12 -3.01
C PHE A 15 0.41 -9.60 -2.84
N VAL A 16 -0.39 -9.00 -1.95
CA VAL A 16 -0.27 -7.57 -1.60
C VAL A 16 1.14 -7.27 -1.11
N LYS A 17 1.70 -8.10 -0.23
CA LYS A 17 3.08 -7.94 0.27
C LYS A 17 4.12 -7.95 -0.86
N LYS A 18 4.00 -8.89 -1.80
CA LYS A 18 4.95 -9.04 -2.91
C LYS A 18 4.90 -7.85 -3.88
N ILE A 19 3.70 -7.39 -4.22
CA ILE A 19 3.52 -6.20 -5.05
C ILE A 19 4.07 -4.98 -4.33
N SER A 20 3.75 -4.77 -3.05
CA SER A 20 4.24 -3.62 -2.30
C SER A 20 5.77 -3.58 -2.22
N LYS A 21 6.44 -4.73 -2.02
CA LYS A 21 7.91 -4.80 -2.07
C LYS A 21 8.46 -4.42 -3.44
N THR A 22 7.84 -4.90 -4.51
CA THR A 22 8.27 -4.62 -5.89
C THR A 22 8.05 -3.16 -6.25
N ALA A 23 6.90 -2.59 -5.89
CA ALA A 23 6.59 -1.18 -6.06
C ALA A 23 7.57 -0.29 -5.26
N ALA A 24 7.85 -0.63 -3.99
CA ALA A 24 8.82 0.09 -3.18
C ALA A 24 10.23 0.07 -3.79
N PHE A 25 10.65 -1.08 -4.32
CA PHE A 25 11.93 -1.19 -5.02
C PHE A 25 11.98 -0.30 -6.27
N LEU A 26 10.92 -0.32 -7.09
CA LEU A 26 10.84 0.51 -8.30
C LEU A 26 10.86 2.00 -7.97
N VAL A 27 10.07 2.44 -6.99
CA VAL A 27 10.04 3.82 -6.52
C VAL A 27 11.41 4.24 -5.98
N GLY A 28 12.07 3.38 -5.20
CA GLY A 28 13.43 3.63 -4.71
C GLY A 28 14.46 3.74 -5.83
N ALA A 29 14.38 2.88 -6.85
CA ALA A 29 15.26 2.93 -8.01
C ALA A 29 15.08 4.24 -8.80
N ILE A 30 13.84 4.67 -9.03
CA ILE A 30 13.53 5.95 -9.67
C ILE A 30 14.08 7.11 -8.84
N PHE A 31 13.90 7.06 -7.52
CA PHE A 31 14.42 8.09 -6.61
C PHE A 31 15.95 8.21 -6.70
N VAL A 32 16.67 7.10 -6.65
CA VAL A 32 18.14 7.09 -6.78
C VAL A 32 18.58 7.66 -8.14
N LEU A 33 17.91 7.28 -9.22
CA LEU A 33 18.19 7.83 -10.55
C LEU A 33 17.97 9.35 -10.59
N LEU A 34 16.85 9.84 -10.04
CA LEU A 34 16.55 11.27 -9.96
C LEU A 34 17.62 12.04 -9.17
N GLN A 35 18.10 11.50 -8.05
CA GLN A 35 19.17 12.14 -7.27
C GLN A 35 20.48 12.24 -8.07
N ILE A 36 20.80 11.23 -8.88
CA ILE A 36 21.99 11.26 -9.75
C ILE A 36 21.83 12.33 -10.84
N LEU A 37 20.65 12.41 -11.46
CA LEU A 37 20.32 13.40 -12.50
C LEU A 37 20.35 14.84 -11.96
N GLU A 38 19.84 15.07 -10.75
CA GLU A 38 19.90 16.36 -10.06
C GLU A 38 21.35 16.73 -9.74
N HIS A 39 22.14 15.79 -9.20
CA HIS A 39 23.55 16.03 -8.86
C HIS A 39 24.41 16.39 -10.09
N GLN A 40 24.11 15.79 -11.25
CA GLN A 40 24.77 16.12 -12.50
C GLN A 40 24.24 17.40 -13.16
N GLY A 41 23.24 18.06 -12.57
CA GLY A 41 22.72 19.36 -13.01
C GLY A 41 21.75 19.30 -14.18
N TYR A 42 21.27 18.12 -14.57
CA TYR A 42 20.32 17.97 -15.69
C TYR A 42 18.90 18.42 -15.32
N ILE A 43 18.49 18.28 -14.06
CA ILE A 43 17.11 18.55 -13.59
C ILE A 43 17.17 19.25 -12.22
N LYS A 44 16.31 20.26 -11.99
CA LYS A 44 16.06 20.81 -10.64
C LYS A 44 14.74 20.28 -10.11
N ILE A 45 14.77 19.61 -8.96
CA ILE A 45 13.56 19.01 -8.36
C ILE A 45 12.92 20.02 -7.40
N HIS A 46 11.66 20.38 -7.66
CA HIS A 46 10.88 21.26 -6.80
C HIS A 46 10.09 20.44 -5.75
N TRP A 47 10.77 20.05 -4.68
CA TRP A 47 10.21 19.22 -3.60
C TRP A 47 8.94 19.79 -2.96
N ASN A 48 8.81 21.11 -2.83
CA ASN A 48 7.64 21.76 -2.21
C ASN A 48 6.33 21.44 -2.94
N LYS A 49 6.34 21.44 -4.29
CA LYS A 49 5.13 21.13 -5.08
C LYS A 49 4.82 19.63 -5.05
N PHE A 50 5.86 18.80 -4.95
CA PHE A 50 5.71 17.36 -4.86
C PHE A 50 5.03 16.96 -3.55
N GLU A 51 5.45 17.55 -2.42
CA GLU A 51 4.85 17.28 -1.11
C GLU A 51 3.38 17.69 -1.04
N GLU A 52 3.02 18.87 -1.56
CA GLU A 52 1.62 19.33 -1.57
C GLU A 52 0.72 18.40 -2.40
N ASN A 53 1.19 17.96 -3.56
CA ASN A 53 0.44 17.00 -4.39
C ASN A 53 0.40 15.61 -3.74
N TYR A 54 1.49 15.17 -3.13
CA TYR A 54 1.57 13.87 -2.45
C TYR A 54 0.59 13.80 -1.28
N GLN A 55 0.55 14.85 -0.45
CA GLN A 55 -0.42 14.95 0.64
C GLN A 55 -1.85 14.93 0.11
N LYS A 56 -2.20 15.74 -0.90
CA LYS A 56 -3.57 15.75 -1.47
C LYS A 56 -4.04 14.41 -2.05
N VAL A 57 -3.13 13.58 -2.54
CA VAL A 57 -3.48 12.29 -3.16
C VAL A 57 -3.59 11.17 -2.13
N LEU A 58 -2.80 11.22 -1.06
CA LEU A 58 -2.75 10.16 -0.05
C LEU A 58 -3.59 10.42 1.19
N ASP A 59 -3.95 11.67 1.42
CA ASP A 59 -4.94 12.07 2.41
C ASP A 59 -6.34 11.65 1.92
N LEU A 60 -6.77 10.47 2.35
CA LEU A 60 -8.05 9.87 1.94
C LEU A 60 -9.19 10.33 2.85
N ASP A 61 -8.90 10.61 4.11
CA ASP A 61 -9.88 11.12 5.08
C ASP A 61 -10.03 12.66 5.04
N LYS A 62 -9.19 13.34 4.26
CA LYS A 62 -9.16 14.79 4.03
C LYS A 62 -8.82 15.60 5.29
N ASP A 63 -8.08 15.01 6.23
CA ASP A 63 -7.67 15.67 7.47
C ASP A 63 -6.40 16.55 7.31
N GLY A 64 -5.82 16.55 6.12
CA GLY A 64 -4.59 17.27 5.76
C GLY A 64 -3.31 16.53 6.14
N LYS A 65 -3.37 15.27 6.58
CA LYS A 65 -2.22 14.48 7.05
C LYS A 65 -2.35 13.02 6.59
N VAL A 66 -1.29 12.50 6.00
CA VAL A 66 -1.20 11.06 5.71
C VAL A 66 -0.91 10.32 7.02
N THR A 67 -1.92 9.66 7.60
CA THR A 67 -1.81 8.97 8.88
C THR A 67 -1.98 7.45 8.77
N ALA A 68 -1.77 6.75 9.88
CA ALA A 68 -2.05 5.32 9.98
C ALA A 68 -3.55 5.00 9.75
N ASN A 69 -4.44 5.97 9.92
CA ASN A 69 -5.87 5.79 9.70
C ASN A 69 -6.20 5.67 8.21
N ASP A 70 -5.56 6.45 7.33
CA ASP A 70 -5.68 6.31 5.88
C ASP A 70 -5.24 4.94 5.40
N PHE A 71 -4.10 4.47 5.91
CA PHE A 71 -3.61 3.14 5.57
C PHE A 71 -4.55 2.04 6.05
N LYS A 72 -5.12 2.19 7.26
CA LYS A 72 -6.14 1.28 7.77
C LYS A 72 -7.41 1.31 6.92
N LEU A 73 -7.81 2.47 6.40
CA LEU A 73 -8.96 2.63 5.51
C LEU A 73 -8.73 1.92 4.16
N ILE A 74 -7.54 2.08 3.57
CA ILE A 74 -7.14 1.34 2.36
C ILE A 74 -7.20 -0.16 2.59
N LEU A 75 -6.59 -0.66 3.68
CA LEU A 75 -6.61 -2.09 4.00
C LEU A 75 -8.03 -2.60 4.21
N ARG A 76 -8.89 -1.84 4.89
CA ARG A 76 -10.31 -2.20 5.06
C ARG A 76 -11.05 -2.25 3.74
N ASN A 77 -10.79 -1.30 2.83
CA ASN A 77 -11.38 -1.31 1.49
C ASN A 77 -10.91 -2.51 0.66
N ILE A 78 -9.62 -2.87 0.71
CA ILE A 78 -9.09 -4.06 0.04
C ILE A 78 -9.73 -5.33 0.61
N VAL A 79 -9.76 -5.46 1.94
CA VAL A 79 -10.37 -6.62 2.61
C VAL A 79 -11.86 -6.71 2.30
N SER A 80 -12.59 -5.59 2.32
CA SER A 80 -14.01 -5.53 2.00
C SER A 80 -14.29 -5.86 0.53
N PHE A 81 -13.44 -5.39 -0.39
CA PHE A 81 -13.54 -5.70 -1.81
C PHE A 81 -13.28 -7.19 -2.10
N LEU A 82 -12.21 -7.74 -1.54
CA LEU A 82 -11.85 -9.15 -1.69
C LEU A 82 -12.89 -10.06 -1.01
N SER A 83 -13.48 -9.62 0.10
CA SER A 83 -14.53 -10.34 0.82
C SER A 83 -15.93 -10.08 0.28
N LYS A 84 -16.12 -9.30 -0.79
CA LYS A 84 -17.48 -8.96 -1.28
C LYS A 84 -18.29 -10.19 -1.71
N ASN A 85 -17.63 -11.30 -2.06
CA ASN A 85 -18.26 -12.56 -2.51
C ASN A 85 -18.29 -13.66 -1.45
N PHE A 86 -17.70 -13.46 -0.27
CA PHE A 86 -17.71 -14.41 0.85
C PHE A 86 -18.18 -13.69 2.11
N GLN A 87 -19.02 -14.31 2.93
CA GLN A 87 -19.29 -13.77 4.27
C GLN A 87 -17.94 -13.57 4.95
N THR A 88 -17.66 -12.35 5.41
CA THR A 88 -16.33 -11.97 5.90
C THR A 88 -16.06 -12.74 7.18
N ASP A 89 -15.55 -13.95 7.05
CA ASP A 89 -15.21 -14.79 8.18
C ASP A 89 -13.95 -14.21 8.81
N ALA A 90 -13.95 -14.10 10.14
CA ALA A 90 -12.78 -13.65 10.91
C ALA A 90 -11.49 -14.38 10.48
N SER A 91 -11.63 -15.63 10.02
CA SER A 91 -10.55 -16.45 9.45
C SER A 91 -9.88 -15.85 8.22
N PHE A 92 -10.62 -15.19 7.32
CA PHE A 92 -10.05 -14.50 6.17
C PHE A 92 -9.19 -13.31 6.60
N ILE A 93 -9.70 -12.48 7.53
CA ILE A 93 -8.97 -11.32 8.06
C ILE A 93 -7.68 -11.77 8.76
N ILE A 94 -7.76 -12.82 9.58
CA ILE A 94 -6.61 -13.41 10.26
C ILE A 94 -5.59 -13.95 9.25
N GLY A 95 -6.05 -14.73 8.26
CA GLY A 95 -5.21 -15.25 7.19
C GLY A 95 -4.51 -14.14 6.41
N PHE A 96 -5.24 -13.09 6.04
CA PHE A 96 -4.73 -11.92 5.34
C PHE A 96 -3.67 -11.16 6.14
N GLY A 97 -3.91 -10.93 7.43
CA GLY A 97 -2.92 -10.31 8.32
C GLY A 97 -1.63 -11.14 8.42
N ILE A 98 -1.74 -12.47 8.52
CA ILE A 98 -0.59 -13.37 8.52
C ILE A 98 0.14 -13.30 7.17
N GLY A 99 -0.60 -13.34 6.06
CA GLY A 99 -0.05 -13.24 4.71
C GLY A 99 0.64 -11.92 4.42
N LEU A 100 0.24 -10.81 5.06
CA LEU A 100 0.96 -9.53 4.97
C LEU A 100 2.28 -9.50 5.76
N ARG A 101 2.38 -10.33 6.80
CA ARG A 101 3.59 -10.46 7.61
C ARG A 101 4.66 -11.30 6.91
N TYR A 102 4.25 -12.38 6.24
CA TYR A 102 5.14 -13.27 5.47
C TYR A 102 5.39 -12.74 4.05
#